data_AF-A0A0C3CIU4-F1
#
_entry.id   AF-A0A0C3CIU4-F1
#
_cell.length_a   1.000
_cell.length_b   1.000
_cell.length_c   1.000
_cell.angle_alpha   90.00
_cell.angle_beta   90.00
_cell.angle_gamma   90.00
#
_symmetry.space_group_name_H-M   'P 1'
#
loop_
_entity.id
_entity.type
_entity.pdbx_description
1 polymer ?
#
loop_
_entity_poly.entity_id
_entity_poly.type
_entity_poly.pdbx_seq_one_letter_code
_entity_poly.pdbx_strand_id
1 'polypeptide(L)'
;FLRHWSEGIPIVVTDLKMQGNWGPEYFIEQYGTTEVTLEDCETEVVWPSKVVDFFQTFLEVGKWTRITKLKVSSLLYTKSTSSHGMQDWPLRENFSTKLLELHKSFAKFVPCPALVLPDGVLNAALHYPLNGIAPDTGPKMYFAYKTVSDDHHNGSTKLHMDLTDAVNVMLWASPDPDKQPGYALWRIFPATSAPLLHRFIREECGFTGPRDPVHSQCIYLSPNKCELFFKKYGIRPYTIRQYPNQAVFIPAYCAHQVG
;
A
#
# COMPACT_ATOMS: atom_id res chain seq x y z
N PHE A 1 19.32 -1.84 12.63
CA PHE A 1 18.31 -2.47 11.76
C PHE A 1 17.98 -3.89 12.23
N LEU A 2 18.83 -4.90 11.98
CA LEU A 2 18.50 -6.32 12.19
C LEU A 2 18.00 -6.70 13.59
N ARG A 3 18.56 -6.10 14.65
CA ARG A 3 18.10 -6.32 16.03
C ARG A 3 16.60 -6.02 16.19
N HIS A 4 16.17 -4.81 15.84
CA HIS A 4 14.76 -4.43 15.95
C HIS A 4 13.88 -5.16 14.94
N TRP A 5 14.43 -5.48 13.76
CA TRP A 5 13.73 -6.28 12.77
C TRP A 5 13.39 -7.68 13.32
N SER A 6 14.32 -8.33 14.03
CA SER A 6 14.08 -9.62 14.67
C SER A 6 13.07 -9.58 15.82
N GLU A 7 12.77 -8.40 16.35
CA GLU A 7 11.74 -8.18 17.39
C GLU A 7 10.35 -7.94 16.78
N GLY A 8 10.20 -7.97 15.44
CA GLY A 8 8.93 -7.70 14.76
C GLY A 8 8.52 -6.22 14.85
N ILE A 9 9.48 -5.31 14.96
CA ILE A 9 9.24 -3.87 15.03
C ILE A 9 9.36 -3.27 13.62
N PRO A 10 8.35 -2.54 13.12
CA PRO A 10 8.45 -1.82 11.85
C PRO A 10 9.59 -0.81 11.85
N ILE A 11 10.31 -0.69 10.73
CA ILE A 11 11.47 0.21 10.60
C ILE A 11 11.22 1.22 9.50
N VAL A 12 11.52 2.49 9.76
CA VAL A 12 11.55 3.54 8.75
C VAL A 12 12.99 3.85 8.38
N VAL A 13 13.32 3.83 7.09
CA VAL A 13 14.59 4.32 6.55
C VAL A 13 14.32 5.61 5.80
N THR A 14 15.01 6.68 6.18
CA THR A 14 14.82 8.02 5.61
C THR A 14 15.93 8.37 4.62
N ASP A 15 15.75 9.50 3.92
CA ASP A 15 16.77 10.15 3.09
C ASP A 15 17.32 9.28 1.95
N LEU A 16 16.47 8.40 1.41
CA LEU A 16 16.82 7.55 0.28
C LEU A 16 17.20 8.41 -0.93
N LYS A 17 18.33 8.06 -1.56
CA LYS A 17 18.82 8.71 -2.77
C LYS A 17 18.25 8.00 -4.00
N MET A 18 16.99 8.34 -4.31
CA MET A 18 16.30 7.79 -5.47
C MET A 18 16.93 8.27 -6.77
N GLN A 19 17.09 7.35 -7.72
CA GLN A 19 17.53 7.66 -9.08
C GLN A 19 16.32 7.61 -10.02
N GLY A 20 16.34 8.39 -11.11
CA GLY A 20 15.26 8.43 -12.08
C GLY A 20 14.10 9.35 -11.68
N ASN A 21 13.13 9.47 -12.59
CA ASN A 21 11.95 10.30 -12.38
C ASN A 21 10.75 9.42 -12.02
N TRP A 22 10.16 9.66 -10.85
CA TRP A 22 9.04 8.91 -10.30
C TRP A 22 7.79 9.79 -10.13
N GLY A 23 7.84 11.02 -10.63
CA GLY A 23 6.74 11.99 -10.51
C GLY A 23 5.62 11.77 -11.53
N PRO A 24 4.47 12.43 -11.35
CA PRO A 24 3.33 12.36 -12.26
C PRO A 24 3.70 12.70 -13.71
N GLU A 25 4.58 13.68 -13.93
CA GLU A 25 5.00 14.12 -15.26
C GLU A 25 5.63 12.98 -16.07
N TYR A 26 6.46 12.15 -15.43
CA TYR A 26 7.04 10.97 -16.07
C TYR A 26 5.97 9.98 -16.50
N PHE A 27 5.01 9.66 -15.62
CA PHE A 27 3.95 8.72 -15.94
C PHE A 27 3.02 9.25 -17.04
N ILE A 28 2.73 10.55 -17.05
CA ILE A 28 1.98 11.22 -18.12
C ILE A 28 2.73 11.09 -19.45
N GLU A 29 4.01 11.45 -19.50
CA GLU A 29 4.80 11.45 -20.73
C GLU A 29 4.96 10.04 -21.31
N GLN A 30 5.30 9.06 -20.45
CA GLN A 30 5.65 7.71 -20.91
C GLN A 30 4.43 6.81 -21.12
N TYR A 31 3.38 6.98 -20.32
CA TYR A 31 2.24 6.05 -20.28
C TYR A 31 0.89 6.73 -20.42
N GLY A 32 0.80 8.03 -20.72
CA GLY A 32 -0.42 8.82 -20.65
C GLY A 32 -1.62 8.25 -21.41
N THR A 33 -1.41 7.60 -22.56
CA THR A 33 -2.48 6.98 -23.36
C THR A 33 -2.94 5.61 -22.85
N THR A 34 -2.25 5.04 -21.87
CA THR A 34 -2.56 3.72 -21.31
C THR A 34 -3.91 3.74 -20.61
N GLU A 35 -4.79 2.83 -21.00
CA GLU A 35 -6.08 2.62 -20.36
C GLU A 35 -5.89 1.96 -18.99
N VAL A 36 -6.59 2.51 -18.01
CA VAL A 36 -6.57 2.07 -16.61
C VAL A 36 -7.98 2.09 -16.04
N THR A 37 -8.13 1.55 -14.85
CA THR A 37 -9.38 1.62 -14.09
C THR A 37 -9.13 2.39 -12.81
N LEU A 38 -10.04 3.27 -12.44
CA LEU A 38 -10.00 3.98 -11.18
C LEU A 38 -10.99 3.34 -10.21
N GLU A 39 -10.60 3.26 -8.94
CA GLU A 39 -11.40 2.69 -7.85
C GLU A 39 -11.60 3.74 -6.75
N ASP A 40 -12.85 3.99 -6.37
CA ASP A 40 -13.19 4.76 -5.18
C ASP A 40 -13.01 3.87 -3.93
N CYS A 41 -12.07 4.21 -3.06
CA CYS A 41 -11.71 3.38 -1.90
C CYS A 41 -12.79 3.37 -0.79
N GLU A 42 -13.79 4.25 -0.89
CA GLU A 42 -14.92 4.27 0.04
C GLU A 42 -16.04 3.37 -0.43
N THR A 43 -16.41 3.52 -1.71
CA THR A 43 -17.59 2.86 -2.29
C THR A 43 -17.27 1.57 -3.04
N GLU A 44 -16.00 1.29 -3.33
CA GLU A 44 -15.51 0.18 -4.15
C GLU A 44 -16.03 0.19 -5.60
N VAL A 45 -16.62 1.32 -6.02
CA VAL A 45 -17.06 1.56 -7.40
C VAL A 45 -15.84 1.81 -8.28
N VAL A 46 -15.86 1.22 -9.48
CA VAL A 46 -14.79 1.38 -10.46
C VAL A 46 -15.27 1.99 -11.77
N TRP A 47 -14.39 2.76 -12.43
CA TRP A 47 -14.67 3.34 -13.75
C TRP A 47 -13.40 3.42 -14.62
N PRO A 48 -13.53 3.34 -15.96
CA PRO A 48 -12.40 3.45 -16.87
C PRO A 48 -11.81 4.87 -16.87
N SER A 49 -10.51 4.96 -17.10
CA SER A 49 -9.77 6.22 -17.25
C SER A 49 -8.47 5.99 -18.03
N LYS A 50 -7.63 7.02 -18.12
CA LYS A 50 -6.27 6.92 -18.65
C LYS A 50 -5.26 7.35 -17.60
N VAL A 51 -4.02 6.89 -17.75
CA VAL A 51 -2.90 7.32 -16.90
C VAL A 51 -2.80 8.85 -16.88
N VAL A 52 -2.92 9.52 -18.02
CA VAL A 52 -2.83 10.99 -18.07
C VAL A 52 -3.91 11.66 -17.22
N ASP A 53 -5.15 11.20 -17.30
CA ASP A 53 -6.27 11.80 -16.58
C ASP A 53 -6.09 11.67 -15.06
N PHE A 54 -5.56 10.53 -14.60
CA PHE A 54 -5.28 10.30 -13.20
C PHE A 54 -4.10 11.12 -12.70
N PHE A 55 -2.93 11.03 -13.35
CA PHE A 55 -1.71 11.70 -12.88
C PHE A 55 -1.76 13.22 -13.00
N GLN A 56 -2.50 13.77 -13.97
CA GLN A 56 -2.70 15.21 -14.10
C GLN A 56 -3.32 15.83 -12.83
N THR A 57 -4.20 15.09 -12.13
CA THR A 57 -4.82 15.60 -10.89
C THR A 57 -3.83 15.78 -9.75
N PHE A 58 -2.73 15.04 -9.71
CA PHE A 58 -1.68 15.22 -8.69
C PHE A 58 -0.93 16.53 -8.87
N LEU A 59 -0.93 17.09 -10.09
CA LEU A 59 -0.36 18.40 -10.41
C LEU A 59 -1.34 19.55 -10.10
N GLU A 60 -2.61 19.23 -9.85
CA GLU A 60 -3.70 20.18 -9.63
C GLU A 60 -4.19 20.10 -8.18
N VAL A 61 -3.40 20.66 -7.26
CA VAL A 61 -3.64 20.62 -5.81
C VAL A 61 -5.08 21.05 -5.47
N GLY A 62 -5.79 20.19 -4.73
CA GLY A 62 -7.13 20.47 -4.21
C GLY A 62 -8.29 20.12 -5.15
N LYS A 63 -8.06 19.51 -6.32
CA LYS A 63 -9.13 19.13 -7.25
C LYS A 63 -9.69 17.71 -7.08
N TRP A 64 -9.09 16.88 -6.24
CA TRP A 64 -9.66 15.56 -5.93
C TRP A 64 -10.81 15.69 -4.93
N THR A 65 -11.87 14.93 -5.16
CA THR A 65 -13.08 14.95 -4.33
C THR A 65 -13.26 13.67 -3.52
N ARG A 66 -12.54 12.61 -3.89
CA ARG A 66 -12.65 11.27 -3.29
C ARG A 66 -11.30 10.60 -3.23
N ILE A 67 -11.15 9.63 -2.34
CA ILE A 67 -9.97 8.80 -2.27
C ILE A 67 -9.99 7.75 -3.40
N THR A 68 -9.27 8.03 -4.48
CA THR A 68 -9.27 7.19 -5.67
C THR A 68 -7.92 6.49 -5.86
N LYS A 69 -7.95 5.21 -6.21
CA LYS A 69 -6.78 4.41 -6.58
C LYS A 69 -6.73 4.12 -8.07
N LEU A 70 -5.53 4.07 -8.62
CA LEU A 70 -5.30 3.58 -9.98
C LEU A 70 -5.10 2.06 -9.96
N LYS A 71 -5.88 1.37 -10.79
CA LYS A 71 -5.98 -0.07 -10.93
C LYS A 71 -5.99 -0.47 -12.41
N VAL A 72 -6.02 -1.77 -12.65
CA VAL A 72 -6.20 -2.37 -13.96
C VAL A 72 -7.13 -3.58 -13.83
N SER A 73 -8.06 -3.73 -14.78
CA SER A 73 -8.94 -4.90 -14.83
C SER A 73 -8.17 -6.12 -15.31
N SER A 74 -8.35 -7.26 -14.66
CA SER A 74 -7.89 -8.53 -15.25
C SER A 74 -8.74 -8.85 -16.47
N LEU A 75 -8.16 -9.53 -17.48
CA LEU A 75 -8.83 -9.82 -18.75
C LEU A 75 -10.18 -10.55 -18.62
N LEU A 76 -10.45 -11.15 -17.45
CA LEU A 76 -11.67 -11.88 -17.13
C LEU A 76 -12.83 -10.98 -16.62
N TYR A 77 -12.57 -9.70 -16.26
CA TYR A 77 -13.53 -8.83 -15.55
C TYR A 77 -13.76 -7.47 -16.23
N THR A 78 -13.66 -7.39 -17.56
CA THR A 78 -13.70 -6.15 -18.35
C THR A 78 -15.02 -5.35 -18.31
N LYS A 79 -16.07 -5.85 -17.64
CA LYS A 79 -17.38 -5.19 -17.51
C LYS A 79 -17.88 -5.05 -16.07
N SER A 80 -17.04 -5.30 -15.07
CA SER A 80 -17.44 -5.13 -13.65
C SER A 80 -17.50 -3.65 -13.27
N THR A 81 -18.55 -3.25 -12.56
CA THR A 81 -18.62 -1.94 -11.87
C THR A 81 -18.14 -2.02 -10.42
N SER A 82 -17.72 -3.20 -9.97
CA SER A 82 -17.18 -3.46 -8.63
C SER A 82 -15.66 -3.71 -8.68
N SER A 83 -14.98 -3.36 -7.59
CA SER A 83 -13.54 -3.61 -7.37
C SER A 83 -13.12 -5.08 -7.43
N HIS A 84 -14.08 -6.02 -7.35
CA HIS A 84 -13.80 -7.45 -7.46
C HIS A 84 -13.16 -7.79 -8.82
N GLY A 85 -11.91 -8.29 -8.77
CA GLY A 85 -11.12 -8.62 -9.97
C GLY A 85 -10.20 -7.51 -10.46
N MET A 86 -10.16 -6.34 -9.79
CA MET A 86 -9.18 -5.30 -10.06
C MET A 86 -7.81 -5.63 -9.46
N GLN A 87 -6.75 -5.27 -10.18
CA GLN A 87 -5.36 -5.45 -9.77
C GLN A 87 -4.62 -4.11 -9.76
N ASP A 88 -3.49 -4.06 -9.05
CA ASP A 88 -2.63 -2.87 -9.05
C ASP A 88 -1.99 -2.66 -10.43
N TRP A 89 -1.83 -1.40 -10.82
CA TRP A 89 -1.14 -1.05 -12.06
C TRP A 89 0.33 -0.63 -11.79
N PRO A 90 1.27 -1.04 -12.66
CA PRO A 90 1.05 -1.98 -13.74
C PRO A 90 0.86 -3.41 -13.20
N LEU A 91 0.26 -4.27 -14.01
CA LEU A 91 0.22 -5.70 -13.71
C LEU A 91 1.63 -6.22 -13.43
N ARG A 92 1.77 -7.07 -12.41
CA ARG A 92 3.06 -7.63 -11.97
C ARG A 92 3.88 -8.22 -13.11
N GLU A 93 3.24 -9.03 -13.95
CA GLU A 93 3.87 -9.67 -15.13
C GLU A 93 4.49 -8.66 -16.10
N ASN A 94 3.97 -7.43 -16.08
CA ASN A 94 4.40 -6.35 -16.94
C ASN A 94 5.36 -5.38 -16.24
N PHE A 95 5.66 -5.54 -14.96
CA PHE A 95 6.48 -4.57 -14.24
C PHE A 95 7.91 -4.55 -14.78
N SER A 96 8.54 -5.72 -14.88
CA SER A 96 9.92 -5.84 -15.37
C SER A 96 10.06 -5.56 -16.87
N THR A 97 8.97 -5.64 -17.65
CA THR A 97 8.98 -5.42 -19.10
C THR A 97 8.56 -4.01 -19.48
N LYS A 98 7.44 -3.49 -18.95
CA LYS A 98 6.94 -2.14 -19.23
C LYS A 98 7.66 -1.04 -18.44
N LEU A 99 8.16 -1.36 -17.23
CA LEU A 99 8.84 -0.41 -16.35
C LEU A 99 10.30 -0.82 -16.08
N LEU A 100 10.98 -1.41 -17.08
CA LEU A 100 12.32 -1.96 -16.90
C LEU A 100 13.32 -0.95 -16.29
N GLU A 101 13.30 0.30 -16.74
CA GLU A 101 14.21 1.33 -16.22
C GLU A 101 13.89 1.71 -14.77
N LEU A 102 12.61 1.79 -14.41
CA LEU A 102 12.19 1.99 -13.01
C LEU A 102 12.56 0.78 -12.14
N HIS A 103 12.35 -0.44 -12.63
CA HIS A 103 12.75 -1.67 -11.92
C HIS A 103 14.26 -1.70 -11.63
N LYS A 104 15.09 -1.40 -12.65
CA LYS A 104 16.55 -1.28 -12.48
C LYS A 104 16.92 -0.17 -11.51
N SER A 105 16.24 0.96 -11.58
CA SER A 105 16.50 2.09 -10.67
C SER A 105 16.15 1.74 -9.22
N PHE A 106 14.99 1.13 -8.99
CA PHE A 106 14.54 0.67 -7.67
C PHE A 106 15.58 -0.24 -7.02
N ALA A 107 16.11 -1.22 -7.77
CA ALA A 107 17.14 -2.13 -7.26
C ALA A 107 18.42 -1.41 -6.80
N LYS A 108 18.72 -0.22 -7.33
CA LYS A 108 19.92 0.57 -6.98
C LYS A 108 19.78 1.39 -5.70
N PHE A 109 18.56 1.81 -5.34
CA PHE A 109 18.36 2.68 -4.16
C PHE A 109 17.60 2.02 -3.01
N VAL A 110 17.08 0.81 -3.20
CA VAL A 110 16.32 0.13 -2.16
C VAL A 110 17.18 -0.09 -0.91
N PRO A 111 16.68 0.27 0.29
CA PRO A 111 17.44 0.05 1.51
C PRO A 111 17.53 -1.44 1.86
N CYS A 112 18.58 -1.80 2.59
CA CYS A 112 18.86 -3.18 3.02
C CYS A 112 18.75 -4.21 1.87
N PRO A 113 19.50 -4.05 0.76
CA PRO A 113 19.38 -4.90 -0.42
C PRO A 113 19.60 -6.39 -0.11
N ALA A 114 20.42 -6.71 0.91
CA ALA A 114 20.62 -8.09 1.38
C ALA A 114 19.32 -8.78 1.85
N LEU A 115 18.32 -8.03 2.31
CA LEU A 115 17.01 -8.54 2.72
C LEU A 115 15.96 -8.41 1.61
N VAL A 116 16.04 -7.34 0.82
CA VAL A 116 14.97 -6.95 -0.11
C VAL A 116 15.16 -7.52 -1.51
N LEU A 117 16.38 -7.47 -2.04
CA LEU A 117 16.61 -7.90 -3.42
C LEU A 117 16.52 -9.42 -3.52
N PRO A 118 16.08 -9.97 -4.67
CA PRO A 118 16.02 -11.40 -4.86
C PRO A 118 17.37 -12.08 -4.58
N ASP A 119 18.47 -11.53 -5.11
CA ASP A 119 19.84 -12.03 -4.90
C ASP A 119 20.46 -11.65 -3.54
N GLY A 120 19.66 -11.07 -2.64
CA GLY A 120 20.07 -10.71 -1.29
C GLY A 120 20.33 -11.93 -0.43
N VAL A 121 21.49 -11.98 0.23
CA VAL A 121 21.95 -13.14 1.02
C VAL A 121 21.09 -13.46 2.25
N LEU A 122 20.23 -12.53 2.69
CA LEU A 122 19.28 -12.70 3.80
C LEU A 122 17.83 -12.83 3.30
N ASN A 123 17.59 -12.81 1.99
CA ASN A 123 16.26 -12.93 1.42
C ASN A 123 15.86 -14.40 1.28
N ALA A 124 15.11 -14.92 2.26
CA ALA A 124 14.63 -16.30 2.25
C ALA A 124 13.58 -16.59 1.16
N ALA A 125 13.02 -15.57 0.49
CA ALA A 125 11.99 -15.78 -0.53
C ALA A 125 12.48 -16.58 -1.74
N LEU A 126 13.78 -16.51 -2.08
CA LEU A 126 14.37 -17.32 -3.15
C LEU A 126 14.70 -18.76 -2.73
N HIS A 127 14.64 -19.06 -1.44
CA HIS A 127 14.89 -20.40 -0.91
C HIS A 127 13.59 -21.18 -0.66
N TYR A 128 12.45 -20.67 -1.13
CA TYR A 128 11.19 -21.40 -1.04
C TYR A 128 11.27 -22.70 -1.86
N PRO A 129 10.79 -23.83 -1.31
CA PRO A 129 10.77 -25.10 -2.03
C PRO A 129 10.02 -24.94 -3.37
N LEU A 130 10.53 -25.55 -4.46
CA LEU A 130 9.88 -25.54 -5.78
C LEU A 130 8.44 -26.10 -5.76
N ASN A 131 8.13 -26.91 -4.74
CA ASN A 131 6.81 -27.51 -4.49
C ASN A 131 5.98 -26.74 -3.45
N GLY A 132 6.46 -25.59 -2.96
CA GLY A 132 5.74 -24.69 -2.07
C GLY A 132 4.97 -23.61 -2.82
N ILE A 133 3.93 -23.05 -2.19
CA ILE A 133 3.32 -21.80 -2.67
C ILE A 133 4.29 -20.68 -2.32
N ALA A 134 5.10 -20.26 -3.29
CA ALA A 134 5.97 -19.10 -3.11
C ALA A 134 5.10 -17.86 -2.84
N PRO A 135 5.51 -17.00 -1.89
CA PRO A 135 4.78 -15.78 -1.61
C PRO A 135 4.77 -14.85 -2.83
N ASP A 136 3.76 -14.00 -2.93
CA ASP A 136 3.62 -13.02 -3.99
C ASP A 136 4.72 -11.94 -3.86
N THR A 137 5.86 -12.17 -4.52
CA THR A 137 7.02 -11.29 -4.46
C THR A 137 6.88 -10.12 -5.44
N GLY A 138 7.07 -8.90 -4.95
CA GLY A 138 7.01 -7.68 -5.74
C GLY A 138 8.13 -7.55 -6.82
N PRO A 139 8.33 -6.34 -7.37
CA PRO A 139 7.73 -5.08 -6.95
C PRO A 139 6.28 -4.87 -7.46
N LYS A 140 5.51 -4.09 -6.69
CA LYS A 140 4.19 -3.57 -7.04
C LYS A 140 4.21 -2.04 -6.88
N MET A 141 3.37 -1.34 -7.62
CA MET A 141 3.19 0.10 -7.43
C MET A 141 1.77 0.42 -6.95
N TYR A 142 1.69 1.47 -6.15
CA TYR A 142 0.46 1.93 -5.53
C TYR A 142 0.34 3.43 -5.77
N PHE A 143 -0.79 3.84 -6.35
CA PHE A 143 -1.11 5.25 -6.55
C PHE A 143 -2.50 5.53 -6.02
N ALA A 144 -2.61 6.54 -5.16
CA ALA A 144 -3.87 6.92 -4.55
C ALA A 144 -3.93 8.42 -4.27
N TYR A 145 -5.14 8.98 -4.30
CA TYR A 145 -5.39 10.33 -3.80
C TYR A 145 -5.42 10.38 -2.27
N LYS A 146 -5.27 11.59 -1.74
CA LYS A 146 -5.35 11.87 -0.29
C LYS A 146 -6.77 11.63 0.24
N THR A 147 -6.84 11.16 1.48
CA THR A 147 -8.08 11.10 2.28
C THR A 147 -8.10 12.13 3.40
N VAL A 148 -9.26 12.30 4.02
CA VAL A 148 -9.40 13.03 5.29
C VAL A 148 -9.20 12.03 6.43
N SER A 149 -8.32 12.35 7.38
CA SER A 149 -8.11 11.49 8.55
C SER A 149 -9.16 11.77 9.62
N ASP A 150 -10.37 11.26 9.43
CA ASP A 150 -11.48 11.34 10.38
C ASP A 150 -12.17 9.98 10.61
N ASP A 151 -13.37 10.01 11.21
CA ASP A 151 -14.15 8.81 11.54
C ASP A 151 -15.15 8.37 10.47
N HIS A 152 -15.20 9.08 9.35
CA HIS A 152 -16.21 8.88 8.30
C HIS A 152 -15.59 8.41 6.99
N HIS A 153 -14.32 8.70 6.74
CA HIS A 153 -13.62 8.36 5.50
C HIS A 153 -12.69 7.16 5.68
N ASN A 154 -12.49 6.41 4.59
CA ASN A 154 -11.54 5.32 4.54
C ASN A 154 -10.14 5.81 4.14
N GLY A 155 -9.12 4.99 4.47
CA GLY A 155 -7.79 5.13 3.88
C GLY A 155 -7.68 4.43 2.53
N SER A 156 -6.57 4.69 1.85
CA SER A 156 -6.31 4.13 0.53
C SER A 156 -6.24 2.62 0.63
N THR A 157 -5.54 2.09 1.64
CA THR A 157 -5.40 0.66 1.87
C THR A 157 -6.12 0.28 3.16
N LYS A 158 -7.17 -0.52 3.01
CA LYS A 158 -7.92 -1.13 4.12
C LYS A 158 -7.03 -2.08 4.91
N LEU A 159 -7.44 -2.36 6.14
CA LEU A 159 -6.71 -3.22 7.07
C LEU A 159 -6.56 -4.62 6.48
N HIS A 160 -5.33 -5.06 6.35
CA HIS A 160 -4.97 -6.40 5.88
C HIS A 160 -3.66 -6.85 6.55
N MET A 161 -3.27 -8.10 6.32
CA MET A 161 -2.06 -8.68 6.88
C MET A 161 -1.36 -9.52 5.83
N ASP A 162 -0.05 -9.27 5.67
CA ASP A 162 0.80 -10.01 4.75
C ASP A 162 1.47 -11.20 5.46
N LEU A 163 1.62 -12.30 4.74
CA LEU A 163 2.31 -13.50 5.21
C LEU A 163 3.84 -13.34 5.19
N THR A 164 4.34 -12.35 4.46
CA THR A 164 5.76 -12.08 4.31
C THR A 164 6.11 -10.69 4.77
N ASP A 165 7.40 -10.50 5.04
CA ASP A 165 7.98 -9.17 5.18
C ASP A 165 7.76 -8.35 3.91
N ALA A 166 7.56 -7.04 4.10
CA ALA A 166 7.40 -6.10 3.00
C ALA A 166 8.23 -4.84 3.24
N VAL A 167 8.62 -4.19 2.14
CA VAL A 167 9.15 -2.83 2.16
C VAL A 167 8.32 -1.98 1.20
N ASN A 168 7.77 -0.89 1.71
CA ASN A 168 7.10 0.13 0.91
C ASN A 168 8.00 1.35 0.81
N VAL A 169 8.16 1.90 -0.40
CA VAL A 169 8.96 3.10 -0.62
C VAL A 169 8.07 4.22 -1.17
N MET A 170 8.05 5.37 -0.49
CA MET A 170 7.31 6.54 -0.94
C MET A 170 8.14 7.32 -1.95
N LEU A 171 7.79 7.17 -3.21
CA LEU A 171 8.54 7.73 -4.34
C LEU A 171 8.21 9.21 -4.58
N TRP A 172 6.94 9.58 -4.39
CA TRP A 172 6.44 10.92 -4.67
C TRP A 172 5.14 11.19 -3.91
N ALA A 173 4.90 12.42 -3.51
CA ALA A 173 3.62 12.87 -2.95
C ALA A 173 3.37 14.34 -3.31
N SER A 174 2.11 14.68 -3.63
CA SER A 174 1.72 16.07 -3.88
C SER A 174 1.67 16.82 -2.55
N PRO A 175 2.12 18.08 -2.49
CA PRO A 175 1.88 18.92 -1.32
C PRO A 175 0.39 19.13 -1.10
N ASP A 176 0.00 19.42 0.13
CA ASP A 176 -1.37 19.82 0.42
C ASP A 176 -1.63 21.29 -0.01
N PRO A 177 -2.90 21.77 0.04
CA PRO A 177 -3.23 23.15 -0.33
C PRO A 177 -2.46 24.23 0.46
N ASP A 178 -2.02 23.90 1.68
CA ASP A 178 -1.22 24.77 2.56
C ASP A 178 0.30 24.63 2.31
N LYS A 179 0.67 23.95 1.21
CA LYS A 179 2.05 23.66 0.80
C LYS A 179 2.83 22.81 1.80
N GLN A 180 2.15 22.09 2.69
CA GLN A 180 2.80 21.11 3.55
C GLN A 180 3.15 19.86 2.73
N PRO A 181 4.26 19.17 3.08
CA PRO A 181 4.62 17.93 2.40
C PRO A 181 3.51 16.87 2.52
N GLY A 182 3.11 16.30 1.39
CA GLY A 182 2.24 15.13 1.36
C GLY A 182 2.91 13.91 1.99
N TYR A 183 2.10 13.04 2.60
CA TYR A 183 2.57 11.81 3.24
C TYR A 183 1.48 10.74 3.21
N ALA A 184 1.87 9.48 3.43
CA ALA A 184 0.94 8.39 3.74
C ALA A 184 0.95 8.11 5.25
N LEU A 185 -0.24 7.89 5.83
CA LEU A 185 -0.39 7.57 7.24
C LEU A 185 -0.54 6.06 7.43
N TRP A 186 0.52 5.41 7.91
CA TRP A 186 0.50 4.00 8.25
C TRP A 186 0.03 3.80 9.68
N ARG A 187 -0.81 2.79 9.87
CA ARG A 187 -1.06 2.16 11.18
C ARG A 187 -0.72 0.70 11.06
N ILE A 188 0.34 0.28 11.74
CA ILE A 188 0.84 -1.10 11.74
C ILE A 188 0.64 -1.68 13.13
N PHE A 189 -0.16 -2.72 13.24
CA PHE A 189 -0.43 -3.41 14.50
C PHE A 189 0.63 -4.49 14.73
N PRO A 190 1.16 -4.63 15.97
CA PRO A 190 2.09 -5.72 16.28
C PRO A 190 1.48 -7.08 15.94
N ALA A 191 2.28 -8.00 15.39
CA ALA A 191 1.80 -9.34 15.01
C ALA A 191 1.10 -10.09 16.17
N THR A 192 1.58 -9.90 17.40
CA THR A 192 0.99 -10.48 18.63
C THR A 192 -0.44 -10.00 18.90
N SER A 193 -0.87 -8.87 18.33
CA SER A 193 -2.21 -8.32 18.51
C SER A 193 -3.26 -8.91 17.57
N ALA A 194 -2.85 -9.69 16.56
CA ALA A 194 -3.75 -10.23 15.53
C ALA A 194 -5.00 -10.93 16.09
N PRO A 195 -4.93 -11.84 17.08
CA PRO A 195 -6.12 -12.49 17.62
C PRO A 195 -7.12 -11.52 18.26
N LEU A 196 -6.60 -10.49 18.94
CA LEU A 196 -7.42 -9.45 19.58
C LEU A 196 -8.04 -8.51 18.55
N LEU A 197 -7.29 -8.20 17.49
CA LEU A 197 -7.77 -7.40 16.37
C LEU A 197 -8.92 -8.12 15.64
N HIS A 198 -8.81 -9.43 15.41
CA HIS A 198 -9.89 -10.22 14.79
C HIS A 198 -11.15 -10.21 15.65
N ARG A 199 -11.00 -10.38 16.97
CA ARG A 199 -12.11 -10.29 17.93
C ARG A 199 -12.76 -8.91 17.90
N PHE A 200 -11.94 -7.85 18.01
CA PHE A 200 -12.40 -6.47 17.98
C PHE A 200 -13.20 -6.14 16.73
N ILE A 201 -12.73 -6.59 15.56
CA ILE A 201 -13.41 -6.33 14.30
C ILE A 201 -14.80 -6.98 14.25
N ARG A 202 -14.93 -8.21 14.76
CA ARG A 202 -16.22 -8.92 14.80
C ARG A 202 -17.20 -8.28 15.80
N GLU A 203 -16.70 -7.88 16.96
CA GLU A 203 -17.54 -7.35 18.05
C GLU A 203 -17.92 -5.87 17.86
N GLU A 204 -16.95 -5.04 17.45
CA GLU A 204 -17.06 -3.57 17.52
C GLU A 204 -17.08 -2.89 16.14
N CYS A 205 -16.68 -3.59 15.08
CA CYS A 205 -16.63 -3.04 13.72
C CYS A 205 -17.71 -3.59 12.78
N GLY A 206 -18.64 -4.40 13.30
CA GLY A 206 -19.80 -4.88 12.54
C GLY A 206 -19.49 -5.92 11.47
N PHE A 207 -18.35 -6.62 11.55
CA PHE A 207 -18.02 -7.66 10.58
C PHE A 207 -18.82 -8.94 10.84
N THR A 208 -19.75 -9.25 9.95
CA THR A 208 -20.64 -10.44 10.04
C THR A 208 -20.28 -11.56 9.06
N GLY A 209 -19.21 -11.39 8.27
CA GLY A 209 -18.81 -12.35 7.24
C GLY A 209 -18.25 -13.67 7.81
N PRO A 210 -18.39 -14.79 7.07
CA PRO A 210 -17.82 -16.08 7.47
C PRO A 210 -16.29 -16.14 7.29
N ARG A 211 -15.72 -15.21 6.50
CA ARG A 211 -14.28 -15.12 6.21
C ARG A 211 -13.50 -14.50 7.36
N ASP A 212 -12.19 -14.58 7.28
CA ASP A 212 -11.32 -13.87 8.23
C ASP A 212 -11.41 -12.35 7.98
N PRO A 213 -11.68 -11.53 9.02
CA PRO A 213 -11.94 -10.10 8.86
C PRO A 213 -10.74 -9.30 8.32
N VAL A 214 -9.52 -9.72 8.63
CA VAL A 214 -8.30 -9.03 8.19
C VAL A 214 -7.92 -9.49 6.79
N HIS A 215 -8.12 -10.76 6.45
CA HIS A 215 -7.91 -11.23 5.08
C HIS A 215 -9.03 -10.81 4.11
N SER A 216 -10.20 -10.43 4.62
CA SER A 216 -11.30 -9.93 3.77
C SER A 216 -11.04 -8.53 3.22
N GLN A 217 -10.07 -7.78 3.77
CA GLN A 217 -9.70 -6.42 3.35
C GLN A 217 -10.88 -5.43 3.29
N CYS A 218 -11.96 -5.67 4.05
CA CYS A 218 -13.19 -4.86 3.95
C CYS A 218 -13.21 -3.66 4.90
N ILE A 219 -12.30 -3.58 5.88
CA ILE A 219 -12.42 -2.67 7.03
C ILE A 219 -11.23 -1.73 7.10
N TYR A 220 -11.51 -0.47 7.41
CA TYR A 220 -10.53 0.53 7.82
C TYR A 220 -10.84 0.96 9.27
N LEU A 221 -9.85 0.92 10.15
CA LEU A 221 -10.01 1.38 11.52
C LEU A 221 -9.81 2.89 11.59
N SER A 222 -10.89 3.61 11.86
CA SER A 222 -10.84 5.05 12.07
C SER A 222 -10.06 5.43 13.34
N PRO A 223 -9.73 6.71 13.54
CA PRO A 223 -9.12 7.19 14.79
C PRO A 223 -9.89 6.75 16.05
N ASN A 224 -11.22 6.90 16.10
CA ASN A 224 -12.01 6.46 17.26
C ASN A 224 -11.98 4.95 17.45
N LYS A 225 -12.03 4.16 16.38
CA LYS A 225 -11.91 2.69 16.48
C LYS A 225 -10.53 2.27 16.99
N CYS A 226 -9.46 2.95 16.57
CA CYS A 226 -8.11 2.72 17.10
C CYS A 226 -8.02 3.05 18.59
N GLU A 227 -8.64 4.16 19.03
CA GLU A 227 -8.66 4.55 20.44
C GLU A 227 -9.52 3.59 21.28
N LEU A 228 -10.64 3.11 20.73
CA LEU A 228 -11.45 2.08 21.38
C LEU A 228 -10.69 0.75 21.53
N PHE A 229 -9.96 0.33 20.48
CA PHE A 229 -9.10 -0.85 20.54
C PHE A 229 -8.04 -0.72 21.65
N PHE A 230 -7.40 0.46 21.76
CA PHE A 230 -6.46 0.74 22.85
C PHE A 230 -7.13 0.68 24.22
N LYS A 231 -8.31 1.27 24.41
CA LYS A 231 -9.04 1.21 25.70
C LYS A 231 -9.40 -0.22 26.10
N LYS A 232 -9.74 -1.08 25.14
CA LYS A 232 -10.17 -2.47 25.40
C LYS A 232 -8.99 -3.41 25.66
N TYR A 233 -7.86 -3.22 24.97
CA TYR A 233 -6.76 -4.20 24.96
C TYR A 233 -5.39 -3.64 25.39
N GLY A 234 -5.26 -2.32 25.59
CA GLY A 234 -4.01 -1.67 25.95
C GLY A 234 -2.97 -1.63 24.81
N ILE A 235 -3.36 -1.95 23.58
CA ILE A 235 -2.46 -2.05 22.42
C ILE A 235 -2.69 -0.87 21.48
N ARG A 236 -1.60 -0.21 21.06
CA ARG A 236 -1.61 0.82 20.01
C ARG A 236 -0.88 0.31 18.77
N PRO A 237 -1.34 0.67 17.55
CA PRO A 237 -0.54 0.46 16.36
C PRO A 237 0.65 1.43 16.35
N TYR A 238 1.73 1.03 15.70
CA TYR A 238 2.76 1.95 15.25
C TYR A 238 2.14 2.91 14.24
N THR A 239 2.19 4.21 14.53
CA THR A 239 1.68 5.26 13.63
C THR A 239 2.84 5.95 12.94
N ILE A 240 2.91 5.86 11.61
CA ILE A 240 4.03 6.38 10.82
C ILE A 240 3.49 7.34 9.76
N ARG A 241 4.03 8.57 9.72
CA ARG A 241 3.86 9.48 8.58
C ARG A 241 5.01 9.25 7.62
N GLN A 242 4.74 8.60 6.49
CA GLN A 242 5.74 8.30 5.48
C GLN A 242 5.77 9.41 4.43
N TYR A 243 6.89 10.11 4.37
CA TYR A 243 7.15 11.18 3.39
C TYR A 243 7.93 10.64 2.18
N PRO A 244 7.97 11.38 1.05
CA PRO A 244 8.84 11.06 -0.08
C PRO A 244 10.29 10.80 0.35
N ASN A 245 10.95 9.87 -0.33
CA ASN A 245 12.31 9.39 -0.01
C ASN A 245 12.42 8.56 1.27
N GLN A 246 11.32 8.01 1.77
CA GLN A 246 11.31 7.10 2.92
C GLN A 246 10.83 5.71 2.55
N ALA A 247 11.45 4.70 3.15
CA ALA A 247 10.98 3.31 3.12
C ALA A 247 10.43 2.90 4.48
N VAL A 248 9.26 2.25 4.48
CA VAL A 248 8.68 1.58 5.64
C VAL A 248 8.83 0.09 5.45
N PHE A 249 9.54 -0.57 6.37
CA PHE A 249 9.62 -2.01 6.47
C PHE A 249 8.52 -2.52 7.40
N ILE A 250 7.69 -3.42 6.90
CA ILE A 250 6.56 -4.02 7.60
C ILE A 250 6.90 -5.49 7.85
N PRO A 251 7.03 -5.93 9.12
CA PRO A 251 7.28 -7.32 9.44
C PRO A 251 6.10 -8.20 9.05
N ALA A 252 6.38 -9.44 8.66
CA ALA A 252 5.36 -10.46 8.41
C ALA A 252 4.35 -10.55 9.56
N TYR A 253 3.09 -10.85 9.22
CA TYR A 253 1.97 -10.99 10.16
C TYR A 253 1.57 -9.73 10.93
N CYS A 254 2.18 -8.57 10.65
CA CYS A 254 1.69 -7.30 11.17
C CYS A 254 0.50 -6.81 10.32
N ALA A 255 -0.69 -6.78 10.92
CA ALA A 255 -1.86 -6.20 10.26
C ALA A 255 -1.63 -4.68 10.09
N HIS A 256 -1.96 -4.13 8.92
CA HIS A 256 -1.73 -2.72 8.66
C HIS A 256 -2.73 -2.12 7.67
N GLN A 257 -2.85 -0.79 7.74
CA GLN A 257 -3.68 0.03 6.87
C GLN A 257 -2.95 1.33 6.53
N VAL A 258 -3.34 1.97 5.43
CA VAL A 258 -2.72 3.21 4.94
C VAL A 258 -3.79 4.23 4.59
N GLY A 259 -3.68 5.43 5.15
CA GLY A 259 -4.48 6.61 4.83
C GLY A 259 -3.73 7.60 3.97
#